data_AF-A0A3B0T624-F1
#
_entry.id   AF-A0A3B0T624-F1
#
_cell.length_a   1.000
_cell.length_b   1.000
_cell.length_c   1.000
_cell.angle_alpha   90.00
_cell.angle_beta   90.00
_cell.angle_gamma   90.00
#
_symmetry.space_group_name_H-M   'P 1'
#
loop_
_entity.id
_entity.type
_entity.pdbx_description
1 polymer ?
#
loop_
_entity_poly.entity_id
_entity_poly.type
_entity_poly.pdbx_seq_one_letter_code
_entity_poly.pdbx_strand_id
1 'polypeptide(L)'
;MDFLNVHITRARYFILSIIISLFTVIGYSQGSYKEVIAQKGDGVYLLLRRHGLSPSEYFKRFITLNRDGLGKNNTLISGRKYKLPNGAAPPAVVSKGSTITYPIFGKEYEDVAITSSELKGAVYYLVSG
;
A
#
# COMPACT_ATOMS: atom_id res chain seq x y z
N MET A 1 49.10 44.78 -14.95
CA MET A 1 48.89 43.52 -14.19
C MET A 1 47.39 43.19 -14.04
N ASP A 2 46.48 44.06 -14.47
CA ASP A 2 45.05 43.97 -14.15
C ASP A 2 44.23 43.06 -15.09
N PHE A 3 44.57 43.02 -16.39
CA PHE A 3 43.80 42.21 -17.35
C PHE A 3 43.91 40.69 -17.08
N LEU A 4 45.07 40.20 -16.66
CA LEU A 4 45.28 38.79 -16.36
C LEU A 4 44.45 38.33 -15.14
N ASN A 5 44.39 39.17 -14.09
CA ASN A 5 43.61 38.87 -12.87
C ASN A 5 42.10 38.89 -13.13
N VAL A 6 41.60 39.71 -14.05
CA VAL A 6 40.18 39.73 -14.42
C VAL A 6 39.77 38.44 -15.14
N HIS A 7 40.59 37.93 -16.06
CA HIS A 7 40.32 36.67 -16.75
C HIS A 7 40.39 35.46 -15.80
N ILE A 8 41.34 35.44 -14.87
CA ILE A 8 41.46 34.38 -13.85
C ILE A 8 40.25 34.43 -12.89
N THR A 9 39.82 35.61 -12.48
CA THR A 9 38.65 35.78 -11.60
C THR A 9 37.36 35.32 -12.29
N ARG A 10 37.15 35.67 -13.57
CA ARG A 10 36.00 35.20 -14.36
C ARG A 10 36.02 33.69 -14.58
N ALA A 11 37.17 33.10 -14.87
CA ALA A 11 37.33 31.66 -15.00
C ALA A 11 37.05 30.93 -13.66
N ARG A 12 37.48 31.49 -12.52
CA ARG A 12 37.17 30.96 -11.19
C ARG A 12 35.67 30.97 -10.90
N TYR A 13 34.97 32.06 -11.18
CA TYR A 13 33.50 32.11 -11.02
C TYR A 13 32.77 31.15 -11.96
N PHE A 14 33.26 30.97 -13.19
CA PHE A 14 32.70 30.01 -14.14
C PHE A 14 32.89 28.55 -13.67
N ILE A 15 34.08 28.22 -13.18
CA ILE A 15 34.38 26.90 -12.59
C ILE A 15 33.55 26.66 -11.33
N LEU A 16 33.40 27.66 -10.45
CA LEU A 16 32.52 27.58 -9.27
C LEU A 16 31.06 27.35 -9.65
N SER A 17 30.58 28.02 -10.70
CA SER A 17 29.23 27.85 -11.26
C SER A 17 29.01 26.42 -11.78
N ILE A 18 29.99 25.85 -12.48
CA ILE A 18 29.93 24.45 -12.95
C ILE A 18 29.89 23.47 -11.78
N ILE A 19 30.75 23.65 -10.78
CA ILE A 19 30.80 22.78 -9.58
C ILE A 19 29.46 22.83 -8.81
N ILE A 20 28.86 24.02 -8.67
CA ILE A 20 27.55 24.19 -8.03
C ILE A 20 26.44 23.51 -8.86
N SER A 21 26.47 23.63 -10.19
CA SER A 21 25.48 22.98 -11.06
C SER A 21 25.54 21.45 -10.97
N LEU A 22 26.74 20.86 -10.85
CA LEU A 22 26.91 19.39 -10.74
C LEU A 22 26.32 18.82 -9.43
N PHE A 23 26.23 19.61 -8.36
CA PHE A 23 25.66 19.16 -7.08
C PHE A 23 24.13 19.09 -7.05
N THR A 24 23.43 19.73 -8.00
CA THR A 24 21.95 19.82 -8.01
C THR A 24 21.24 18.58 -8.57
N VAL A 25 21.97 17.61 -9.14
CA VAL A 25 21.38 16.44 -9.84
C VAL A 25 21.08 15.27 -8.90
N ILE A 26 21.44 15.34 -7.61
CA ILE A 26 21.19 14.25 -6.65
C ILE A 26 19.84 14.47 -5.96
N GLY A 27 18.75 14.29 -6.71
CA GLY A 27 17.39 14.55 -6.24
C GLY A 27 16.36 13.54 -6.73
N TYR A 28 16.70 12.25 -6.80
CA TYR A 28 15.70 11.22 -7.10
C TYR A 28 14.89 10.89 -5.84
N SER A 29 13.74 11.53 -5.70
CA SER A 29 12.74 11.13 -4.71
C SER A 29 12.10 9.81 -5.15
N GLN A 30 12.54 8.69 -4.57
CA GLN A 30 11.76 7.46 -4.62
C GLN A 30 10.71 7.55 -3.52
N GLY A 31 9.44 7.70 -3.90
CA GLY A 31 8.33 7.76 -2.95
C GLY A 31 8.39 6.57 -1.98
N SER A 32 8.37 6.86 -0.68
CA SER A 32 8.37 5.83 0.35
C SER A 32 7.05 5.04 0.29
N TYR A 33 7.15 3.72 0.17
CA TYR A 33 5.99 2.84 0.23
C TYR A 33 5.58 2.63 1.68
N LYS A 34 4.27 2.72 1.96
CA LYS A 34 3.73 2.30 3.26
C LYS A 34 3.84 0.79 3.40
N GLU A 35 4.40 0.31 4.49
CA GLU A 35 4.49 -1.12 4.79
C GLU A 35 3.44 -1.56 5.80
N VAL A 36 2.95 -2.78 5.65
CA VAL A 36 1.96 -3.41 6.54
C VAL A 36 2.32 -4.87 6.80
N ILE A 37 1.92 -5.37 7.98
CA ILE A 37 2.18 -6.75 8.39
C ILE A 37 0.96 -7.61 8.04
N ALA A 38 1.17 -8.73 7.36
CA ALA A 38 0.11 -9.70 7.10
C ALA A 38 -0.29 -10.43 8.39
N GLN A 39 -1.59 -10.53 8.64
CA GLN A 39 -2.19 -11.26 9.75
C GLN A 39 -2.50 -12.72 9.34
N LYS A 40 -2.71 -13.58 10.35
CA LYS A 40 -3.07 -14.98 10.11
C LYS A 40 -4.40 -15.06 9.35
N GLY A 41 -4.40 -15.74 8.20
CA GLY A 41 -5.58 -15.86 7.34
C GLY A 41 -5.78 -14.72 6.34
N ASP A 42 -4.87 -13.74 6.27
CA ASP A 42 -4.95 -12.68 5.26
C ASP A 42 -4.75 -13.22 3.84
N GLY A 43 -5.70 -12.90 2.96
CA GLY A 43 -5.47 -12.87 1.52
C GLY A 43 -5.04 -11.47 1.06
N VAL A 44 -4.39 -11.39 -0.11
CA VAL A 44 -4.01 -10.09 -0.72
C VAL A 44 -5.22 -9.16 -0.86
N TYR A 45 -6.39 -9.71 -1.23
CA TYR A 45 -7.64 -8.95 -1.33
C TYR A 45 -8.08 -8.32 -0.01
N LEU A 46 -8.07 -9.11 1.07
CA LEU A 46 -8.48 -8.65 2.39
C LEU A 46 -7.51 -7.59 2.93
N LEU A 47 -6.20 -7.82 2.72
CA LEU A 47 -5.15 -6.88 3.12
C LEU A 47 -5.31 -5.53 2.40
N LEU A 48 -5.56 -5.53 1.09
CA LEU A 48 -5.80 -4.30 0.33
C LEU A 48 -7.08 -3.57 0.83
N ARG A 49 -8.20 -4.29 0.97
CA ARG A 49 -9.48 -3.69 1.44
C ARG A 49 -9.35 -3.06 2.83
N ARG A 50 -8.69 -3.73 3.78
CA ARG A 50 -8.45 -3.19 5.14
C ARG A 50 -7.63 -1.89 5.14
N HIS A 51 -6.82 -1.68 4.10
CA HIS A 51 -6.05 -0.46 3.90
C HIS A 51 -6.66 0.49 2.87
N GLY A 52 -7.97 0.37 2.57
CA GLY A 52 -8.70 1.29 1.70
C GLY A 52 -8.32 1.20 0.22
N LEU A 53 -7.66 0.12 -0.20
CA LEU A 53 -7.24 -0.12 -1.58
C LEU A 53 -8.22 -1.07 -2.27
N SER A 54 -8.74 -0.67 -3.43
CA SER A 54 -9.56 -1.54 -4.27
C SER A 54 -8.72 -2.71 -4.82
N PRO A 55 -9.07 -3.98 -4.54
CA PRO A 55 -8.30 -5.10 -5.07
C PRO A 55 -8.30 -5.16 -6.60
N SER A 56 -9.38 -4.78 -7.27
CA SER A 56 -9.44 -4.80 -8.74
C SER A 56 -8.40 -3.88 -9.39
N GLU A 57 -8.06 -2.78 -8.72
CA GLU A 57 -7.10 -1.79 -9.22
C GLU A 57 -5.66 -2.09 -8.77
N TYR A 58 -5.51 -2.51 -7.51
CA TYR A 58 -4.19 -2.55 -6.85
C TYR A 58 -3.57 -3.94 -6.75
N PHE A 59 -4.32 -5.02 -7.00
CA PHE A 59 -3.82 -6.39 -6.85
C PHE A 59 -2.56 -6.64 -7.67
N LYS A 60 -2.59 -6.38 -8.99
CA LYS A 60 -1.45 -6.63 -9.89
C LYS A 60 -0.20 -5.83 -9.48
N ARG A 61 -0.39 -4.59 -9.02
CA ARG A 61 0.70 -3.74 -8.53
C ARG A 61 1.28 -4.27 -7.23
N PHE A 62 0.43 -4.67 -6.30
CA PHE A 62 0.85 -5.26 -5.02
C PHE A 62 1.67 -6.53 -5.24
N ILE A 63 1.21 -7.45 -6.10
CA ILE A 63 1.97 -8.66 -6.44
C ILE A 63 3.34 -8.29 -7.03
N THR A 64 3.38 -7.34 -7.96
CA THR A 64 4.62 -6.93 -8.62
C THR A 64 5.62 -6.30 -7.65
N LEU A 65 5.13 -5.49 -6.70
CA LEU A 65 5.95 -4.79 -5.71
C LEU A 65 6.53 -5.74 -4.65
N ASN A 66 5.90 -6.89 -4.41
CA ASN A 66 6.24 -7.81 -3.34
C ASN A 66 6.61 -9.22 -3.81
N ARG A 67 6.96 -9.42 -5.09
CA ARG A 67 7.17 -10.76 -5.69
C ARG A 67 8.08 -11.66 -4.86
N ASP A 68 9.19 -11.11 -4.35
CA ASP A 68 10.19 -11.86 -3.59
C ASP A 68 9.73 -12.23 -2.17
N GLY A 69 8.65 -11.60 -1.69
CA GLY A 69 8.09 -11.81 -0.37
C GLY A 69 6.87 -12.73 -0.32
N LEU A 70 6.34 -13.13 -1.48
CA LEU A 70 5.12 -13.92 -1.58
C LEU A 70 5.43 -15.43 -1.57
N GLY A 71 4.53 -16.19 -0.99
CA GLY A 71 4.54 -17.65 -1.03
C GLY A 71 4.02 -18.19 -2.37
N LYS A 72 3.88 -19.51 -2.44
CA LYS A 72 3.33 -20.21 -3.62
C LYS A 72 1.97 -19.62 -3.99
N ASN A 73 1.71 -19.43 -5.30
CA ASN A 73 0.47 -18.85 -5.83
C ASN A 73 0.13 -17.46 -5.28
N ASN A 74 1.15 -16.61 -5.04
CA ASN A 74 0.97 -15.24 -4.56
C ASN A 74 0.32 -15.15 -3.16
N THR A 75 0.57 -16.14 -2.31
CA THR A 75 0.04 -16.18 -0.93
C THR A 75 0.83 -15.27 0.01
N LEU A 76 0.14 -14.66 0.97
CA LEU A 76 0.77 -13.89 2.03
C LEU A 76 1.29 -14.82 3.12
N ILE A 77 2.45 -14.49 3.68
CA ILE A 77 3.04 -15.18 4.83
C ILE A 77 2.72 -14.36 6.07
N SER A 78 2.01 -14.95 7.03
CA SER A 78 1.64 -14.30 8.28
C SER A 78 2.87 -13.77 9.02
N GLY A 79 2.78 -12.55 9.56
CA GLY A 79 3.87 -11.86 10.26
C GLY A 79 4.89 -11.18 9.34
N ARG A 80 4.82 -11.39 8.01
CA ARG A 80 5.72 -10.74 7.06
C ARG A 80 5.22 -9.34 6.69
N LYS A 81 6.18 -8.43 6.47
CA LYS A 81 5.92 -7.06 5.98
C LYS A 81 5.80 -7.03 4.46
N TYR A 82 4.83 -6.28 3.99
CA TYR A 82 4.56 -6.06 2.58
C TYR A 82 4.38 -4.57 2.29
N LYS A 83 4.89 -4.14 1.13
CA LYS A 83 4.77 -2.76 0.64
C LYS A 83 3.41 -2.58 -0.03
N LEU A 84 2.68 -1.54 0.35
CA LEU A 84 1.44 -1.14 -0.29
C LEU A 84 1.74 -0.24 -1.49
N PRO A 85 1.03 -0.41 -2.62
CA PRO A 85 1.12 0.51 -3.74
C PRO A 85 0.60 1.91 -3.34
N ASN A 86 1.23 2.95 -3.89
CA ASN A 86 0.86 4.34 -3.64
C ASN A 86 -0.58 4.60 -4.14
N GLY A 87 -1.40 5.25 -3.31
CA GLY A 87 -2.85 5.33 -3.46
C GLY A 87 -3.64 4.77 -2.28
N ALA A 88 -2.96 4.28 -1.24
CA ALA A 88 -3.60 3.85 0.00
C ALA A 88 -4.29 5.05 0.66
N ALA A 89 -5.62 5.11 0.54
CA ALA A 89 -6.43 5.97 1.38
C ALA A 89 -6.15 5.64 2.86
N PRO A 90 -6.43 6.56 3.80
CA PRO A 90 -6.48 6.21 5.22
C PRO A 90 -7.26 4.90 5.40
N PRO A 91 -6.86 4.01 6.33
CA PRO A 91 -7.55 2.73 6.52
C PRO A 91 -9.04 3.01 6.61
N ALA A 92 -9.81 2.38 5.73
CA ALA A 92 -11.25 2.52 5.75
C ALA A 92 -11.69 2.18 7.17
N VAL A 93 -12.24 3.17 7.87
CA VAL A 93 -12.97 2.94 9.12
C VAL A 93 -14.09 2.01 8.73
N VAL A 94 -13.89 0.71 8.98
CA VAL A 94 -14.96 -0.28 8.89
C VAL A 94 -16.01 0.21 9.87
N SER A 95 -17.05 0.86 9.35
CA SER A 95 -18.17 1.30 10.15
C SER A 95 -18.67 0.05 10.85
N LYS A 96 -18.53 0.02 12.17
CA LYS A 96 -19.02 -1.06 13.03
C LYS A 96 -20.49 -1.23 12.71
N GLY A 97 -20.81 -2.20 11.86
CA GLY A 97 -22.14 -2.32 11.30
C GLY A 97 -23.13 -2.77 12.36
N SER A 98 -24.41 -2.63 12.04
CA SER A 98 -25.51 -3.02 12.91
C SER A 98 -25.40 -4.49 13.31
N THR A 99 -25.63 -4.79 14.58
CA THR A 99 -25.77 -6.15 15.09
C THR A 99 -27.21 -6.62 14.90
N ILE A 100 -27.40 -7.83 14.36
CA ILE A 100 -28.71 -8.48 14.29
C ILE A 100 -28.71 -9.69 15.20
N THR A 101 -29.78 -9.87 15.96
CA THR A 101 -29.96 -11.02 16.85
C THR A 101 -30.70 -12.16 16.14
N TYR A 102 -30.10 -13.34 16.14
CA TYR A 102 -30.60 -14.60 15.61
C TYR A 102 -30.63 -15.67 16.72
N PRO A 103 -31.77 -15.84 17.42
CA PRO A 103 -31.87 -16.78 18.55
C PRO A 103 -31.53 -18.23 18.21
N ILE A 104 -31.67 -18.60 16.94
CA ILE A 104 -31.38 -19.95 16.42
C ILE A 104 -29.92 -20.37 16.55
N PHE A 105 -28.98 -19.43 16.73
CA PHE A 105 -27.55 -19.73 16.87
C PHE A 105 -27.14 -20.00 18.33
N GLY A 106 -28.08 -19.95 19.27
CA GLY A 106 -27.82 -20.14 20.68
C GLY A 106 -27.25 -18.89 21.36
N LYS A 107 -27.31 -18.86 22.69
CA LYS A 107 -26.99 -17.67 23.51
C LYS A 107 -25.61 -17.07 23.25
N GLU A 108 -24.63 -17.90 22.95
CA GLU A 108 -23.24 -17.46 22.71
C GLU A 108 -23.05 -16.79 21.33
N TYR A 109 -23.91 -17.11 20.35
CA TYR A 109 -23.76 -16.65 18.96
C TYR A 109 -25.01 -15.95 18.44
N GLU A 110 -25.92 -15.55 19.34
CA GLU A 110 -27.19 -14.93 18.95
C GLU A 110 -26.96 -13.57 18.27
N ASP A 111 -25.93 -12.84 18.68
CA ASP A 111 -25.63 -11.51 18.13
C ASP A 111 -24.61 -11.57 16.99
N VAL A 112 -25.07 -11.26 15.77
CA VAL A 112 -24.25 -11.28 14.56
C VAL A 112 -24.01 -9.86 14.06
N ALA A 113 -22.74 -9.44 14.04
CA ALA A 113 -22.35 -8.14 13.49
C ALA A 113 -22.36 -8.17 11.95
N ILE A 114 -23.10 -7.24 11.32
CA ILE A 114 -23.07 -7.08 9.86
C ILE A 114 -21.81 -6.30 9.46
N THR A 115 -20.89 -6.95 8.77
CA THR A 115 -19.66 -6.29 8.28
C THR A 115 -19.87 -5.54 6.96
N SER A 116 -20.83 -5.96 6.12
CA SER A 116 -21.12 -5.35 4.81
C SER A 116 -22.51 -5.75 4.30
N SER A 117 -23.12 -4.91 3.47
CA SER A 117 -24.38 -5.18 2.75
C SER A 117 -24.20 -5.35 1.24
N GLU A 118 -22.95 -5.48 0.75
CA GLU A 118 -22.57 -5.60 -0.67
C GLU A 118 -23.33 -6.73 -1.41
N LEU A 119 -23.75 -7.77 -0.69
CA LEU A 119 -24.37 -8.97 -1.25
C LEU A 119 -25.89 -9.04 -1.04
N LYS A 120 -26.52 -7.95 -0.62
CA LYS A 120 -27.97 -7.93 -0.38
C LYS A 120 -28.73 -8.26 -1.67
N GLY A 121 -29.46 -9.38 -1.67
CA GLY A 121 -30.22 -9.86 -2.82
C GLY A 121 -29.48 -10.83 -3.75
N ALA A 122 -28.23 -11.18 -3.45
CA ALA A 122 -27.51 -12.22 -4.18
C ALA A 122 -28.00 -13.63 -3.77
N VAL A 123 -28.01 -14.58 -4.72
CA VAL A 123 -28.33 -15.99 -4.49
C VAL A 123 -27.05 -16.80 -4.51
N TYR A 124 -26.76 -17.53 -3.42
CA TYR A 124 -25.59 -18.40 -3.30
C TYR A 124 -26.01 -19.88 -3.37
N TYR A 125 -25.28 -20.67 -4.15
CA TYR A 125 -25.39 -22.12 -4.16
C TYR A 125 -24.15 -22.72 -3.48
N LEU A 126 -24.35 -23.48 -2.41
CA LEU A 126 -23.28 -24.22 -1.74
C LEU A 126 -23.20 -25.62 -2.34
N VAL A 127 -22.03 -26.02 -2.83
CA VAL A 127 -21.74 -27.41 -3.19
C VAL A 127 -20.90 -28.02 -2.08
N SER A 128 -21.46 -29.00 -1.37
CA SER A 128 -20.70 -29.86 -0.47
C SER A 128 -19.89 -30.84 -1.32
N GLY A 129 -18.56 -30.70 -1.27
CA GLY A 129 -17.63 -31.67 -1.85
C GLY A 129 -17.53 -32.94 -1.02
#